data_AF-A0A525VFK9-F1
#
_entry.id   AF-A0A525VFK9-F1
#
_cell.length_a   1.000
_cell.length_b   1.000
_cell.length_c   1.000
_cell.angle_alpha   90.00
_cell.angle_beta   90.00
_cell.angle_gamma   90.00
#
_symmetry.space_group_name_H-M   'P 1'
#
loop_
_entity.id
_entity.type
_entity.pdbx_description
1 polymer ?
#
loop_
_entity_poly.entity_id
_entity_poly.type
_entity_poly.pdbx_seq_one_letter_code
_entity_poly.pdbx_strand_id
1 'polypeptide(L)'
;MSQEDVNHALEILGLTLPVTPETLTETRRALLHTWNPARYSNLTNNPKQYMQAYKKAEEMTTLVESAYALLSAVLVPDEASDVKSEK
;
A
#
# COMPACT_ATOMS: atom_id res chain seq x y z
N MET A 1 -13.72 -0.65 13.58
CA MET A 1 -12.58 -1.46 13.11
C MET A 1 -12.84 -2.88 13.55
N SER A 2 -13.26 -3.74 12.61
CA SER A 2 -13.50 -5.15 12.88
C SER A 2 -12.21 -5.95 12.72
N GLN A 3 -12.07 -7.06 13.44
CA GLN A 3 -10.90 -7.93 13.32
C GLN A 3 -10.75 -8.53 11.91
N GLU A 4 -11.87 -8.66 11.19
CA GLU A 4 -11.91 -9.02 9.78
C GLU A 4 -11.21 -7.98 8.89
N ASP A 5 -11.40 -6.68 9.16
CA ASP A 5 -10.72 -5.60 8.41
C ASP A 5 -9.20 -5.66 8.61
N VAL A 6 -8.76 -5.98 9.83
CA VAL A 6 -7.34 -6.13 10.17
C VAL A 6 -6.74 -7.35 9.47
N ASN A 7 -7.43 -8.50 9.50
CA ASN A 7 -6.99 -9.70 8.81
C ASN A 7 -6.95 -9.50 7.29
N HIS A 8 -7.93 -8.79 6.73
CA HIS A 8 -7.96 -8.47 5.30
C HIS A 8 -6.82 -7.52 4.91
N ALA A 9 -6.53 -6.49 5.72
CA ALA A 9 -5.40 -5.60 5.51
C ALA A 9 -4.05 -6.34 5.58
N LEU A 10 -3.91 -7.29 6.51
CA LEU A 10 -2.74 -8.17 6.61
C LEU A 10 -2.58 -9.03 5.35
N GLU A 11 -3.67 -9.60 4.84
CA GLU A 11 -3.67 -10.39 3.60
C GLU A 11 -3.26 -9.56 2.38
N ILE A 12 -3.81 -8.34 2.23
CA ILE A 12 -3.44 -7.41 1.14
C ILE A 12 -1.95 -7.09 1.16
N LEU A 13 -1.38 -6.88 2.35
CA LEU A 13 0.03 -6.57 2.53
C LEU A 13 0.91 -7.83 2.53
N GLY A 14 0.32 -9.03 2.52
CA GLY A 14 1.04 -10.30 2.62
C GLY A 14 1.78 -10.47 3.95
N LEU A 15 1.27 -9.85 5.02
CA LEU A 15 1.88 -9.84 6.34
C LEU A 15 1.20 -10.83 7.29
N THR A 16 1.96 -11.39 8.22
CA THR A 16 1.46 -12.26 9.29
C THR A 16 1.87 -11.71 10.64
N LEU A 17 1.00 -11.82 11.65
CA LEU A 17 1.29 -11.35 13.01
C LEU A 17 2.44 -12.16 13.65
N PRO A 18 3.31 -11.55 14.47
CA PRO A 18 3.29 -10.13 14.89
C PRO A 18 3.85 -9.19 13.82
N VAL A 19 3.07 -8.15 13.46
CA VAL A 19 3.54 -7.07 12.57
C VAL A 19 4.14 -5.94 13.39
N THR A 20 5.32 -5.47 12.99
CA THR A 20 5.95 -4.28 13.55
C THR A 20 5.71 -3.07 12.64
N PRO A 21 5.73 -1.84 13.16
CA PRO A 21 5.60 -0.63 12.35
C PRO A 21 6.71 -0.49 11.30
N GLU A 22 7.94 -0.96 11.60
CA GLU A 22 9.03 -1.04 10.62
C GLU A 22 8.68 -1.97 9.47
N THR A 23 8.30 -3.22 9.76
CA THR A 23 7.94 -4.20 8.72
C THR A 23 6.75 -3.73 7.89
N LEU A 24 5.77 -3.06 8.50
CA LEU A 24 4.64 -2.47 7.80
C LEU A 24 5.09 -1.38 6.81
N THR A 25 6.01 -0.50 7.23
CA THR A 25 6.55 0.58 6.40
C THR A 25 7.42 0.07 5.27
N GLU A 26 8.29 -0.92 5.54
CA GLU A 26 9.12 -1.57 4.53
C GLU A 26 8.27 -2.28 3.47
N THR A 27 7.26 -3.03 3.92
CA THR A 27 6.34 -3.76 3.03
C THR A 27 5.55 -2.79 2.14
N ARG A 28 5.04 -1.68 2.71
CA ARG A 28 4.41 -0.61 1.93
C ARG A 28 5.36 -0.09 0.85
N ARG A 29 6.60 0.26 1.20
CA ARG A 29 7.58 0.77 0.24
C ARG A 29 7.88 -0.25 -0.87
N ALA A 30 8.03 -1.52 -0.52
CA ALA A 30 8.27 -2.59 -1.48
C ALA A 30 7.08 -2.79 -2.44
N LEU A 31 5.86 -2.77 -1.92
CA LEU A 31 4.64 -2.90 -2.72
C LEU A 31 4.44 -1.68 -3.63
N LEU A 32 4.56 -0.45 -3.13
CA LEU A 32 4.47 0.77 -3.95
C LEU A 32 5.56 0.81 -5.04
N HIS A 33 6.76 0.33 -4.73
CA HIS A 33 7.82 0.21 -5.73
C HIS A 33 7.51 -0.86 -6.79
N THR A 34 6.85 -1.95 -6.40
CA THR A 34 6.42 -3.03 -7.30
C THR A 34 5.32 -2.55 -8.24
N TRP A 35 4.31 -1.88 -7.68
CA TRP A 35 3.18 -1.30 -8.41
C TRP A 35 3.50 0.08 -9.02
N ASN A 36 4.77 0.47 -9.15
CA ASN A 36 5.10 1.76 -9.75
C ASN A 36 4.65 1.79 -11.22
N PRO A 37 3.72 2.69 -11.61
CA PRO A 37 3.17 2.76 -12.96
C PRO A 37 4.23 2.92 -14.06
N ALA A 38 5.33 3.60 -13.75
CA ALA A 38 6.46 3.82 -14.67
C ALA A 38 7.23 2.53 -15.00
N ARG A 39 6.98 1.41 -14.30
CA ARG A 39 7.53 0.10 -14.69
C ARG A 39 6.71 -0.55 -15.80
N TYR A 40 5.42 -0.24 -15.90
CA TYR A 40 4.54 -0.81 -16.91
C TYR A 40 4.66 -0.14 -18.27
N SER A 41 5.19 1.09 -18.33
CA SER A 41 5.48 1.78 -19.61
C SER A 41 6.52 1.04 -20.45
N ASN A 42 7.46 0.33 -19.81
CA ASN A 42 8.47 -0.47 -20.51
C ASN A 42 8.00 -1.90 -20.83
N LEU A 43 6.81 -2.32 -20.38
CA LEU A 43 6.34 -3.71 -20.54
C LEU A 43 5.56 -3.93 -21.84
N THR A 44 5.04 -2.87 -22.46
CA THR A 44 4.14 -3.00 -23.62
C THR A 44 4.14 -1.77 -24.50
N ASN A 45 4.28 -1.96 -25.82
CA ASN A 45 4.06 -0.93 -26.84
C ASN A 45 2.56 -0.71 -27.16
N ASN A 46 1.66 -1.51 -26.58
CA ASN A 46 0.22 -1.36 -26.78
C ASN A 46 -0.38 -0.42 -25.71
N PRO A 47 -0.95 0.74 -26.10
CA PRO A 47 -1.47 1.74 -25.16
C PRO A 47 -2.66 1.23 -24.34
N LYS A 48 -3.49 0.33 -24.90
CA LYS A 48 -4.62 -0.28 -24.17
C LYS A 48 -4.14 -1.18 -23.02
N GLN A 49 -3.12 -2.00 -23.26
CA GLN A 49 -2.54 -2.87 -22.24
C GLN A 49 -1.79 -2.04 -21.18
N TYR A 50 -1.10 -0.99 -21.61
CA TYR A 50 -0.48 -0.03 -20.71
C TYR A 50 -1.52 0.61 -19.78
N MET A 51 -2.63 1.14 -20.31
CA MET A 51 -3.68 1.73 -19.47
C MET A 51 -4.31 0.72 -18.51
N GLN A 52 -4.50 -0.54 -18.92
CA GLN A 52 -5.02 -1.58 -18.02
C GLN A 52 -4.04 -1.89 -16.89
N ALA A 53 -2.75 -2.03 -17.20
CA ALA A 53 -1.71 -2.25 -16.19
C ALA A 53 -1.57 -1.05 -15.25
N TYR A 54 -1.64 0.17 -15.79
CA TYR A 54 -1.61 1.42 -15.03
C TYR A 54 -2.78 1.51 -14.05
N LYS A 55 -4.02 1.27 -14.51
CA LYS A 55 -5.20 1.27 -13.63
C LYS A 55 -5.10 0.22 -12.54
N LYS A 56 -4.67 -1.00 -12.89
CA LYS A 56 -4.46 -2.06 -11.91
C LYS A 56 -3.40 -1.66 -10.88
N ALA A 57 -2.33 -1.00 -11.32
CA ALA A 57 -1.30 -0.49 -10.44
C ALA A 57 -1.86 0.56 -9.46
N GLU A 58 -2.65 1.53 -9.94
CA GLU A 58 -3.33 2.52 -9.08
C GLU A 58 -4.28 1.87 -8.06
N GLU A 59 -5.08 0.90 -8.48
CA GLU A 59 -6.00 0.17 -7.59
C GLU A 59 -5.21 -0.54 -6.50
N MET A 60 -4.13 -1.24 -6.86
CA MET A 60 -3.28 -1.93 -5.90
C MET A 60 -2.55 -0.98 -4.96
N THR A 61 -2.03 0.15 -5.44
CA THR A 61 -1.41 1.16 -4.57
C THR A 61 -2.43 1.72 -3.58
N THR A 62 -3.67 1.97 -4.02
CA THR A 62 -4.75 2.48 -3.16
C THR A 62 -5.12 1.46 -2.07
N LEU A 63 -5.21 0.18 -2.41
CA LEU A 63 -5.46 -0.90 -1.45
C LEU A 63 -4.33 -1.04 -0.42
N VAL A 64 -3.08 -0.91 -0.87
CA VAL A 64 -1.91 -0.96 0.02
C VAL A 64 -1.91 0.21 0.99
N GLU A 65 -2.24 1.42 0.53
CA GLU A 65 -2.30 2.60 1.38
C GLU A 65 -3.46 2.56 2.38
N SER A 66 -4.63 2.05 1.98
CA SER A 66 -5.76 1.89 2.90
C SER A 66 -5.49 0.81 3.95
N ALA A 67 -4.92 -0.33 3.56
CA ALA A 67 -4.49 -1.38 4.47
C ALA A 67 -3.42 -0.87 5.45
N TYR A 68 -2.44 -0.11 4.97
CA TYR A 68 -1.42 0.52 5.79
C TYR A 68 -2.04 1.50 6.81
N ALA A 69 -2.96 2.38 6.38
CA ALA A 69 -3.61 3.34 7.26
C ALA A 69 -4.41 2.64 8.37
N LEU A 70 -5.11 1.55 8.04
CA LEU A 70 -5.84 0.73 9.00
C LEU A 70 -4.89 0.08 10.02
N LEU A 71 -3.85 -0.61 9.54
CA LEU A 71 -2.89 -1.28 10.45
C LEU A 71 -2.10 -0.28 11.27
N SER A 72 -1.72 0.87 10.70
CA SER A 72 -1.03 1.93 11.41
C SER A 72 -1.88 2.50 12.54
N ALA A 73 -3.20 2.67 12.33
CA ALA A 73 -4.11 3.11 13.39
C ALA A 73 -4.32 2.06 14.49
N VAL A 74 -4.15 0.76 14.17
CA VAL A 74 -4.21 -0.34 15.14
C VAL A 74 -2.90 -0.49 15.92
N LEU A 75 -1.76 -0.32 15.25
CA LEU A 75 -0.42 -0.50 15.82
C LEU A 75 0.06 0.72 16.62
N VAL A 76 -0.39 1.92 16.26
CA VAL A 76 -0.07 3.16 16.97
C VAL A 76 -1.35 3.68 17.62
N PRO A 77 -1.60 3.39 18.91
CA PRO A 77 -2.60 4.13 19.66
C PRO A 77 -2.03 5.53 19.93
N ASP A 78 -2.36 6.48 19.05
CA ASP A 78 -2.26 7.93 19.26
C ASP A 78 -0.89 8.47 19.75
N GLU A 79 0.04 8.71 18.83
CA GLU A 79 1.05 9.79 18.94
C GLU A 79 1.66 10.06 17.54
N ALA A 80 1.07 11.00 16.79
CA ALA A 80 1.70 11.89 15.80
C ALA A 80 0.71 12.28 14.69
N SER A 81 -0.26 13.11 15.06
CA SER A 81 -0.67 14.19 14.17
C SER A 81 0.55 15.10 13.89
N ASP A 82 0.69 15.53 12.63
CA ASP A 82 1.61 16.55 12.12
C ASP A 82 3.04 16.11 11.73
N VAL A 83 3.25 15.89 10.42
CA VAL A 83 4.22 16.72 9.69
C VAL A 83 3.55 17.20 8.39
N LYS A 84 3.25 18.50 8.42
CA LYS A 84 2.79 19.38 7.36
C LYS A 84 3.40 19.18 5.97
N SER A 85 2.58 19.54 4.98
CA SER A 85 2.96 20.16 3.71
C SER A 85 4.20 21.06 3.79
N GLU A 86 5.11 20.91 2.83
CA GLU A 86 5.94 21.95 2.22
C GLU A 86 6.64 21.26 1.02
N LYS A 87 6.53 21.68 -0.23
CA LYS A 87 6.79 23.01 -0.80
C LYS A 87 6.26 23.10 -2.24
#